data_AF-A0A659QHN9-F1
#
_entry.id   AF-A0A659QHN9-F1
#
_cell.length_a   1.000
_cell.length_b   1.000
_cell.length_c   1.000
_cell.angle_alpha   90.00
_cell.angle_beta   90.00
_cell.angle_gamma   90.00
#
_symmetry.space_group_name_H-M   'P 1'
#
loop_
_entity.id
_entity.type
_entity.pdbx_description
1 polymer ?
#
loop_
_entity_poly.entity_id
_entity_poly.type
_entity_poly.pdbx_seq_one_letter_code
_entity_poly.pdbx_strand_id
1 'polypeptide(L)'
;CLPGAPPCRAQLSSLSDLDCQPAQDSAVLGSLGEDRPGLRLPGAVDTFEQGVRAILGQLVSVVRAARLPAKVARRDGEAVPDAPAVGGGRG
;
A
#
# COMPACT_ATOMS: atom_id res chain seq x y z
N CYS A 1 -16.21 -10.76 18.09
CA CYS A 1 -15.22 -10.03 17.27
C CYS A 1 -13.86 -10.67 17.47
N LEU A 2 -13.13 -11.04 16.41
CA LEU A 2 -11.75 -11.54 16.54
C LEU A 2 -10.87 -10.44 17.17
N PRO A 3 -9.98 -10.76 18.13
CA PRO A 3 -9.02 -9.78 18.64
C PRO A 3 -8.23 -9.15 17.48
N GLY A 4 -8.09 -7.82 17.49
CA GLY A 4 -7.39 -7.07 16.44
C GLY A 4 -8.23 -6.67 15.21
N ALA A 5 -9.50 -7.06 15.12
CA ALA A 5 -10.34 -6.69 13.97
C ALA A 5 -10.54 -5.16 13.79
N PRO A 6 -10.79 -4.34 14.84
CA PRO A 6 -10.93 -2.90 14.69
C PRO A 6 -9.69 -2.17 14.10
N PRO A 7 -8.46 -2.37 14.61
CA PRO A 7 -7.28 -1.72 14.01
C PRO A 7 -7.00 -2.23 12.59
N CYS A 8 -7.18 -3.52 12.31
CA CYS A 8 -7.02 -4.06 10.96
C CYS A 8 -7.99 -3.41 9.96
N ARG A 9 -9.24 -3.16 10.37
CA ARG A 9 -10.23 -2.45 9.53
C ARG A 9 -9.79 -1.02 9.27
N ALA A 10 -9.32 -0.30 10.29
CA ALA A 10 -8.84 1.07 10.12
C ALA A 10 -7.63 1.13 9.15
N GLN A 11 -6.69 0.20 9.28
CA GLN A 11 -5.55 0.09 8.37
C GLN A 11 -5.97 -0.22 6.93
N LEU A 12 -6.94 -1.12 6.73
CA LEU A 12 -7.47 -1.42 5.41
C LEU A 12 -8.22 -0.23 4.80
N SER A 13 -8.98 0.51 5.62
CA SER A 13 -9.64 1.76 5.21
C SER A 13 -8.63 2.80 4.75
N SER A 14 -7.54 3.00 5.52
CA SER A 14 -6.44 3.88 5.18
C SER A 14 -5.73 3.45 3.89
N LEU A 15 -5.35 2.17 3.79
CA LEU A 15 -4.66 1.62 2.62
C LEU A 15 -5.47 1.79 1.33
N SER A 16 -6.80 1.66 1.42
CA SER A 16 -7.72 1.67 0.27
C SER A 16 -8.42 3.01 0.05
N ASP A 17 -8.13 4.03 0.88
CA ASP A 17 -8.73 5.36 0.80
C ASP A 17 -10.28 5.30 0.77
N LEU A 18 -10.85 4.62 1.77
CA LEU A 18 -12.31 4.45 1.87
C LEU A 18 -13.06 5.71 2.27
N ASP A 19 -12.35 6.71 2.81
CA ASP A 19 -12.91 8.01 3.20
C ASP A 19 -13.04 8.99 2.01
N CYS A 20 -12.47 8.65 0.85
CA CYS A 20 -12.57 9.43 -0.40
C CYS A 20 -14.02 9.80 -0.76
N GLN A 21 -14.20 11.02 -1.27
CA GLN A 21 -15.48 11.57 -1.72
C GLN A 21 -15.49 11.66 -3.25
N PRO A 22 -15.76 10.56 -3.98
CA PRO A 22 -15.48 10.44 -5.41
C PRO A 22 -16.25 11.46 -6.27
N ALA A 23 -17.45 11.87 -5.84
CA ALA A 23 -18.23 12.89 -6.54
C ALA A 23 -17.54 14.27 -6.48
N GLN A 24 -16.94 14.61 -5.34
CA GLN A 24 -16.23 15.87 -5.15
C GLN A 24 -14.90 15.84 -5.91
N ASP A 25 -14.15 14.75 -5.79
CA ASP A 25 -12.86 14.57 -6.47
C ASP A 25 -13.03 14.59 -8.00
N SER A 26 -14.04 13.90 -8.53
CA SER A 26 -14.33 13.89 -9.97
C SER A 26 -14.76 15.26 -10.49
N ALA A 27 -15.53 16.03 -9.70
CA ALA A 27 -15.92 17.39 -10.06
C ALA A 27 -14.70 18.33 -10.17
N VAL A 28 -13.68 18.14 -9.33
CA VAL A 28 -12.44 18.93 -9.37
C VAL A 28 -11.51 18.47 -10.50
N LEU A 29 -11.34 17.16 -10.68
CA LEU A 29 -10.45 16.59 -11.70
C LEU A 29 -10.99 16.78 -13.12
N GLY A 30 -12.32 16.85 -13.30
CA GLY A 30 -12.95 16.98 -14.60
C GLY A 30 -12.50 15.90 -15.57
N SER A 31 -12.08 16.31 -16.78
CA SER A 31 -11.63 15.38 -17.83
C SER A 31 -10.40 14.55 -17.45
N LEU A 32 -9.58 15.00 -16.48
CA LEU A 32 -8.43 14.23 -16.01
C LEU A 32 -8.86 12.94 -15.28
N GLY A 33 -10.05 12.91 -14.70
CA GLY A 33 -10.59 11.77 -13.95
C GLY A 33 -11.51 10.84 -14.77
N GLU A 34 -11.93 11.24 -15.97
CA GLU A 34 -12.95 10.54 -16.76
C GLU A 34 -12.56 9.11 -17.14
N ASP A 35 -11.28 8.88 -17.45
CA ASP A 35 -10.77 7.56 -17.82
C ASP A 35 -10.79 6.56 -16.66
N ARG A 36 -10.78 7.06 -15.40
CA ARG A 36 -10.69 6.23 -14.19
C ARG A 36 -11.45 6.87 -13.01
N PRO A 37 -12.79 6.94 -13.07
CA PRO A 37 -13.60 7.58 -12.03
C PRO A 37 -13.57 6.85 -10.68
N GLY A 38 -13.12 5.59 -10.67
CA GLY A 38 -12.92 4.79 -9.46
C GLY A 38 -11.49 4.80 -8.91
N LEU A 39 -10.56 5.57 -9.50
CA LEU A 39 -9.20 5.66 -9.00
C LEU A 39 -9.18 6.30 -7.61
N ARG A 40 -8.39 5.73 -6.70
CA ARG A 40 -8.22 6.20 -5.32
C ARG A 40 -6.77 6.46 -5.00
N LEU A 41 -6.53 7.19 -3.91
CA LEU A 41 -5.18 7.41 -3.42
C LEU A 41 -4.66 6.10 -2.78
N PRO A 42 -3.54 5.53 -3.24
CA PRO A 42 -2.92 4.41 -2.53
C PRO A 42 -2.40 4.88 -1.17
N GLY A 43 -2.95 4.32 -0.10
CA GLY A 43 -2.57 4.65 1.27
C GLY A 43 -1.52 3.71 1.87
N ALA A 44 -1.49 3.69 3.21
CA ALA A 44 -0.52 2.96 4.02
C ALA A 44 -1.22 2.13 5.10
N VAL A 45 -0.67 0.94 5.39
CA VAL A 45 -1.00 0.17 6.60
C VAL A 45 -0.22 0.70 7.80
N ASP A 46 1.04 1.09 7.57
CA ASP A 46 1.96 1.64 8.55
C ASP A 46 2.84 2.74 7.93
N THR A 47 2.95 3.89 8.60
CA THR A 47 3.67 5.06 8.07
C THR A 47 5.18 4.85 8.07
N PHE A 48 5.72 4.10 9.03
CA PHE A 48 7.15 3.80 9.06
C PHE A 48 7.54 2.91 7.86
N GLU A 49 6.79 1.86 7.59
CA GLU A 49 6.96 0.99 6.42
C GLU A 49 6.91 1.79 5.11
N GLN A 50 5.95 2.73 4.97
CA GLN A 50 5.89 3.59 3.79
C GLN A 50 7.07 4.56 3.70
N GLY A 51 7.55 5.10 4.82
CA GLY A 51 8.77 5.91 4.86
C GLY A 51 9.99 5.13 4.35
N VAL A 52 10.14 3.87 4.79
CA VAL A 52 11.19 2.97 4.29
C VAL A 52 11.04 2.74 2.79
N ARG A 53 9.84 2.45 2.29
CA ARG A 53 9.59 2.27 0.84
C ARG A 53 9.91 3.52 0.04
N ALA A 54 9.54 4.69 0.55
CA ALA A 54 9.81 5.98 -0.09
C ALA A 54 11.32 6.21 -0.23
N ILE A 55 12.10 5.95 0.83
CA ILE A 55 13.56 6.06 0.80
C ILE A 55 14.16 5.05 -0.17
N LEU A 56 13.75 3.78 -0.11
CA LEU A 56 14.25 2.72 -0.99
C LEU A 56 13.90 2.95 -2.47
N GLY A 57 12.85 3.72 -2.76
CA GLY A 57 12.42 4.09 -4.10
C GLY A 57 13.20 5.25 -4.73
N GLN A 58 14.03 5.94 -3.96
CA GLN A 58 14.78 7.08 -4.46
C GLN A 58 15.80 6.63 -5.53
N LEU A 59 15.83 7.36 -6.65
CA LEU A 59 16.81 7.20 -7.75
C LEU A 59 16.80 5.82 -8.45
N VAL A 60 15.73 5.04 -8.30
CA VAL A 60 15.60 3.72 -8.96
C VAL A 60 14.25 3.58 -9.67
N SER A 61 14.13 2.61 -10.58
CA SER A 61 12.84 2.30 -11.20
C SER A 61 11.85 1.72 -10.18
N VAL A 62 10.55 1.84 -10.45
CA VAL A 62 9.48 1.26 -9.61
C VAL A 62 9.66 -0.26 -9.47
N VAL A 63 10.04 -0.95 -10.55
CA VAL A 63 10.31 -2.41 -10.52
C VAL A 63 11.44 -2.74 -9.55
N ARG A 64 12.51 -1.94 -9.51
CA ARG A 64 13.63 -2.14 -8.59
C ARG A 64 13.23 -1.77 -7.17
N ALA A 65 12.55 -0.64 -6.98
CA ALA A 65 12.03 -0.19 -5.70
C ALA A 65 11.14 -1.27 -5.05
N ALA A 66 10.23 -1.89 -5.81
CA ALA A 66 9.33 -2.94 -5.32
C ALA A 66 10.05 -4.19 -4.79
N ARG A 67 11.29 -4.46 -5.22
CA ARG A 67 12.07 -5.63 -4.78
C ARG A 67 12.91 -5.39 -3.52
N LEU A 68 13.26 -4.14 -3.24
CA LEU A 68 14.14 -3.79 -2.11
C LEU A 68 13.49 -4.06 -0.73
N PRO A 69 12.21 -3.71 -0.48
CA PRO A 69 11.55 -3.99 0.80
C PRO A 69 11.57 -5.47 1.17
N ALA A 70 11.42 -6.37 0.19
CA ALA A 70 11.46 -7.81 0.43
C ALA A 70 12.83 -8.29 0.96
N LYS A 71 13.94 -7.61 0.60
CA LYS A 71 15.27 -7.93 1.14
C LYS A 71 15.42 -7.45 2.58
N VAL A 72 14.91 -6.25 2.89
CA VAL A 72 14.92 -5.68 4.25
C VAL A 72 14.06 -6.55 5.18
N ALA A 73 12.81 -6.85 4.78
CA ALA A 73 11.90 -7.68 5.57
C ALA A 73 12.47 -9.08 5.87
N ARG A 74 13.18 -9.71 4.93
CA ARG A 74 13.82 -11.02 5.17
C ARG A 74 15.01 -10.97 6.13
N ARG A 75 15.70 -9.83 6.20
CA ARG A 75 16.89 -9.66 7.03
C ARG A 75 16.54 -9.22 8.45
N ASP A 76 15.62 -8.26 8.54
CA ASP A 76 15.37 -7.48 9.76
C ASP A 76 13.92 -7.65 10.28
N GLY A 77 13.06 -8.38 9.57
CA GLY A 77 11.67 -8.62 9.96
C GLY A 77 11.46 -9.91 10.75
N GLU A 78 10.33 -9.99 11.45
CA GLU A 78 9.91 -11.19 12.18
C GLU A 78 8.88 -11.99 11.36
N ALA A 79 9.11 -13.31 11.25
CA ALA A 79 8.23 -14.18 10.49
C ALA A 79 6.93 -14.44 11.28
N VAL A 80 5.80 -14.26 10.62
CA VAL A 80 4.50 -14.64 11.18
C VAL A 80 4.35 -16.16 11.09
N PRO A 81 4.14 -16.87 12.22
CA PRO A 81 3.90 -18.31 12.22
C PRO A 81 2.71 -18.68 11.32
N ASP A 82 2.83 -19.79 10.60
CA ASP A 82 1.79 -20.33 9.71
C ASP A 82 1.33 -19.38 8.58
N ALA A 83 2.07 -18.30 8.32
CA ALA A 83 1.79 -17.43 7.19
C ALA A 83 2.01 -18.19 5.87
N PRO A 84 1.13 -18.00 4.87
CA PRO A 84 1.32 -18.61 3.55
C PRO A 84 2.64 -18.14 2.95
N ALA A 85 3.34 -19.05 2.25
CA ALA A 85 4.58 -18.70 1.58
C ALA A 85 4.35 -17.53 0.60
N VAL A 86 5.14 -16.45 0.75
CA VAL A 86 5.10 -15.32 -0.20
C VAL A 86 5.60 -15.82 -1.55
N GLY A 87 4.68 -15.92 -2.52
CA GLY A 87 5.01 -16.34 -3.89
C GLY A 87 6.12 -15.47 -4.48
N GLY A 88 7.25 -16.09 -4.81
CA GLY A 88 8.40 -15.42 -5.40
C GLY A 88 8.09 -14.95 -6.81
N GLY A 89 7.64 -13.71 -6.97
CA GLY A 89 7.51 -13.05 -8.27
C GLY A 89 8.87 -12.97 -8.96
N ARG A 90 9.12 -13.88 -9.91
CA ARG A 90 10.17 -13.74 -10.92
C ARG A 90 9.68 -12.74 -11.96
N GLY A 91 10.54 -11.77 -12.28
CA GLY A 91 10.30 -10.75 -13.30
C GLY A 91 11.13 -9.55 -12.96
#